data_AF-A0A2I0PWW4-F1
#
_entry.id   AF-A0A2I0PWW4-F1
#
_cell.length_a   1.000
_cell.length_b   1.000
_cell.length_c   1.000
_cell.angle_alpha   90.00
_cell.angle_beta   90.00
_cell.angle_gamma   90.00
#
_symmetry.space_group_name_H-M   'P 1'
#
loop_
_entity.id
_entity.type
_entity.pdbx_description
1 polymer ?
#
loop_
_entity_poly.entity_id
_entity_poly.type
_entity_poly.pdbx_seq_one_letter_code
_entity_poly.pdbx_strand_id
1 'polypeptide(L)'
;MNFGSLGGMGGAVSSYLATPEGQEAAKKFLASPDGIAMLKGFIETPDGKKAMMSLLPALLDTLNVPPAVKDAVKSAIGTSA
;
A
#
# COMPACT_ATOMS: atom_id res chain seq x y z
N MET A 1 -20.04 -17.04 14.33
CA MET A 1 -18.65 -17.34 13.91
C MET A 1 -18.62 -18.76 13.38
N ASN A 2 -18.19 -18.94 12.13
CA ASN A 2 -17.45 -20.14 11.73
C ASN A 2 -16.48 -19.74 10.60
N PHE A 3 -15.24 -19.45 11.03
CA PHE A 3 -14.06 -19.10 10.25
C PHE A 3 -13.51 -20.34 9.52
N GLY A 4 -14.35 -21.04 8.75
CA GLY A 4 -14.05 -22.36 8.18
C GLY A 4 -13.73 -22.40 6.67
N SER A 5 -14.37 -21.57 5.83
CA SER A 5 -14.20 -21.68 4.36
C SER A 5 -13.41 -20.55 3.69
N LEU A 6 -13.22 -19.40 4.34
CA LEU A 6 -12.24 -18.40 3.87
C LEU A 6 -10.80 -18.81 4.18
N GLY A 7 -10.58 -19.76 5.09
CA GLY A 7 -9.24 -20.32 5.36
C GLY A 7 -8.67 -21.08 4.16
N GLY A 8 -9.54 -21.70 3.35
CA GLY A 8 -9.13 -22.44 2.15
C GLY A 8 -8.78 -21.53 0.98
N MET A 9 -9.68 -20.60 0.62
CA MET A 9 -9.45 -19.67 -0.51
C MET A 9 -8.54 -18.49 -0.13
N GLY A 10 -8.75 -17.85 1.02
CA GLY A 10 -7.91 -16.75 1.50
C GLY A 10 -6.51 -17.21 1.86
N GLY A 11 -6.37 -18.42 2.41
CA GLY A 11 -5.07 -19.08 2.65
C GLY A 11 -4.37 -19.49 1.36
N ALA A 12 -5.11 -19.96 0.36
CA ALA A 12 -4.54 -20.26 -0.95
C ALA A 12 -4.11 -19.00 -1.70
N VAL A 13 -4.89 -17.91 -1.64
CA VAL A 13 -4.52 -16.62 -2.26
C VAL A 13 -3.34 -16.00 -1.54
N SER A 14 -3.27 -16.03 -0.20
CA SER A 14 -2.10 -15.53 0.53
C SER A 14 -0.85 -16.38 0.28
N SER A 15 -1.00 -17.71 0.21
CA SER A 15 0.10 -18.62 -0.13
C SER A 15 0.57 -18.41 -1.57
N TYR A 16 -0.36 -18.15 -2.50
CA TYR A 16 -0.05 -17.81 -3.88
C TYR A 16 0.68 -16.47 -3.97
N LEU A 17 0.17 -15.42 -3.32
CA LEU A 17 0.84 -14.11 -3.25
C LEU A 17 2.20 -14.17 -2.55
N ALA A 18 2.47 -15.19 -1.74
CA ALA A 18 3.77 -15.43 -1.14
C ALA A 18 4.76 -16.13 -2.09
N THR A 19 4.31 -16.76 -3.18
CA THR A 19 5.23 -17.32 -4.19
C THR A 19 5.81 -16.21 -5.07
N PRO A 20 7.00 -16.42 -5.68
CA PRO A 20 7.55 -15.46 -6.62
C PRO A 20 6.58 -15.13 -7.77
N GLU A 21 5.90 -16.14 -8.30
CA GLU A 21 4.93 -16.01 -9.39
C GLU A 21 3.70 -15.20 -8.98
N GLY A 22 3.16 -15.42 -7.77
CA GLY A 22 2.03 -14.63 -7.28
C GLY A 22 2.43 -13.21 -6.92
N GLN A 23 3.64 -12.98 -6.41
CA GLN A 23 4.19 -11.63 -6.25
C GLN A 23 4.34 -10.92 -7.59
N GLU A 24 4.82 -11.61 -8.62
CA GLU A 24 4.93 -11.05 -9.97
C GLU A 24 3.56 -10.75 -10.58
N ALA A 25 2.58 -11.65 -10.41
CA ALA A 25 1.21 -11.43 -10.86
C ALA A 25 0.57 -10.23 -10.15
N ALA A 26 0.74 -10.11 -8.83
CA ALA A 26 0.28 -8.96 -8.06
C ALA A 26 0.98 -7.68 -8.51
N LYS A 27 2.30 -7.69 -8.69
CA LYS A 27 3.06 -6.53 -9.21
C LYS A 27 2.57 -6.12 -10.60
N LYS A 28 2.38 -7.09 -11.50
CA LYS A 28 1.85 -6.84 -12.86
C LYS A 28 0.45 -6.25 -12.82
N PHE A 29 -0.42 -6.77 -11.95
CA PHE A 29 -1.76 -6.23 -11.76
C PHE A 29 -1.71 -4.82 -11.21
N LEU A 30 -0.99 -4.57 -10.12
CA LEU A 30 -0.86 -3.24 -9.50
C LEU A 30 -0.19 -2.22 -10.43
N ALA A 31 0.68 -2.67 -11.35
CA ALA A 31 1.30 -1.83 -12.38
C ALA A 31 0.44 -1.63 -13.63
N SER A 32 -0.66 -2.38 -13.77
CA SER A 32 -1.60 -2.22 -14.89
C SER A 32 -2.45 -0.96 -14.70
N PRO A 33 -3.04 -0.40 -15.78
CA PRO A 33 -3.92 0.76 -15.69
C PRO A 33 -5.08 0.55 -14.69
N ASP A 34 -5.67 -0.65 -14.67
CA ASP A 34 -6.79 -1.01 -13.79
C ASP A 34 -6.34 -1.13 -12.33
N GLY A 35 -5.18 -1.74 -12.07
CA GLY A 35 -4.63 -1.81 -10.72
C GLY A 35 -4.24 -0.45 -10.18
N ILE A 36 -3.69 0.43 -11.02
CA ILE A 36 -3.40 1.83 -10.67
C ILE A 36 -4.71 2.58 -10.38
N ALA A 37 -5.76 2.38 -11.18
CA ALA A 37 -7.06 3.00 -10.94
C ALA A 37 -7.67 2.53 -9.61
N MET A 38 -7.57 1.23 -9.30
CA MET A 38 -8.01 0.67 -8.02
C MET A 38 -7.22 1.26 -6.85
N LEU A 39 -5.89 1.34 -6.95
CA LEU A 39 -5.04 1.95 -5.93
C LEU A 39 -5.40 3.43 -5.75
N LYS A 40 -5.58 4.19 -6.83
CA LYS A 40 -6.00 5.60 -6.77
C LYS A 40 -7.34 5.74 -6.05
N GLY A 41 -8.34 4.95 -6.44
CA GLY A 41 -9.65 4.96 -5.79
C GLY A 41 -9.56 4.60 -4.31
N PHE A 42 -8.70 3.64 -3.94
CA PHE A 42 -8.44 3.32 -2.54
C PHE A 42 -7.79 4.49 -1.80
N ILE A 43 -6.72 5.09 -2.34
CA ILE A 43 -6.01 6.23 -1.76
C ILE A 43 -6.93 7.44 -1.58
N GLU A 44 -7.96 7.60 -2.42
CA GLU A 44 -8.92 8.69 -2.28
C GLU A 44 -9.90 8.50 -1.11
N THR A 45 -10.08 7.27 -0.62
CA THR A 45 -10.90 6.98 0.57
C THR A 45 -10.25 7.49 1.87
N PRO A 46 -11.01 7.77 2.93
CA PRO A 46 -10.45 8.19 4.22
C PRO A 46 -9.42 7.21 4.79
N ASP A 47 -9.68 5.90 4.67
CA ASP A 47 -8.79 4.85 5.16
C ASP A 47 -7.54 4.71 4.29
N GLY A 48 -7.67 4.78 2.97
CA GLY A 48 -6.53 4.77 2.06
C GLY A 48 -5.65 6.02 2.20
N LYS A 49 -6.25 7.20 2.44
CA LYS A 49 -5.48 8.42 2.78
C LYS A 49 -4.67 8.23 4.06
N LYS A 50 -5.27 7.68 5.11
CA LYS A 50 -4.56 7.41 6.38
C LYS A 50 -3.43 6.39 6.20
N ALA A 51 -3.69 5.31 5.47
CA ALA A 51 -2.69 4.31 5.16
C ALA A 51 -1.52 4.92 4.37
N MET A 52 -1.81 5.70 3.32
CA MET A 52 -0.77 6.40 2.54
C MET A 52 0.00 7.42 3.37
N MET A 53 -0.67 8.23 4.20
CA MET A 53 -0.01 9.18 5.09
C MET A 53 0.93 8.48 6.08
N SER A 54 0.58 7.28 6.53
CA SER A 54 1.44 6.48 7.42
C SER A 54 2.65 5.90 6.70
N LEU A 55 2.53 5.59 5.40
CA LEU A 55 3.62 5.08 4.56
C LEU A 55 4.50 6.19 3.98
N LEU A 56 3.97 7.40 3.86
CA LEU A 56 4.63 8.53 3.22
C LEU A 56 6.00 8.85 3.84
N PRO A 57 6.20 8.87 5.18
CA PRO A 57 7.52 9.09 5.77
C PRO A 57 8.58 8.09 5.29
N ALA A 58 8.26 6.79 5.28
CA ALA A 58 9.16 5.75 4.82
C ALA A 58 9.46 5.85 3.31
N LEU A 59 8.47 6.25 2.52
CA LEU A 59 8.66 6.53 1.09
C LEU A 59 9.58 7.74 0.87
N LEU A 60 9.41 8.82 1.62
CA LEU A 60 10.29 10.00 1.54
C LEU A 60 11.73 9.66 1.92
N ASP A 61 11.94 8.77 2.88
CA ASP A 61 13.29 8.30 3.23
C ASP A 61 13.92 7.47 2.12
N THR A 62 13.11 6.69 1.41
CA THR A 62 13.57 5.90 0.26
C THR A 62 13.83 6.76 -0.98
N LEU A 63 13.04 7.82 -1.20
CA LEU A 63 13.09 8.66 -2.40
C LEU A 63 14.20 9.73 -2.40
N ASN A 64 15.12 9.71 -1.43
CA ASN A 64 16.20 10.69 -1.26
C ASN A 64 15.76 12.15 -1.49
N VAL A 65 14.55 12.48 -1.02
CA VAL A 65 14.00 13.83 -1.21
C VAL A 65 14.74 14.83 -0.35
N PRO A 66 14.87 16.10 -0.79
CA PRO A 66 15.54 17.13 -0.04
C PRO A 66 14.94 17.29 1.37
N PRO A 67 15.76 17.57 2.41
CA PRO A 67 15.29 17.72 3.79
C PRO A 67 14.12 18.71 3.92
N ALA A 68 14.18 19.84 3.21
CA ALA A 68 13.11 20.84 3.21
C ALA A 68 11.75 20.28 2.75
N VAL A 69 11.74 19.33 1.80
CA VAL A 69 10.52 18.67 1.33
C VAL A 69 10.05 17.63 2.35
N LYS A 70 10.98 16.90 2.97
CA LYS A 70 10.66 15.95 4.05
C LYS A 70 10.01 16.67 5.23
N ASP A 71 10.57 17.79 5.67
CA ASP A 71 10.05 18.58 6.80
C ASP A 71 8.70 19.22 6.48
N ALA A 72 8.53 19.74 5.26
CA ALA A 72 7.24 20.27 4.80
C ALA A 72 6.15 19.19 4.79
N VAL A 73 6.49 18.00 4.29
CA VAL A 73 5.53 16.89 4.26
C VAL A 73 5.22 16.39 5.67
N LYS A 74 6.23 16.14 6.52
CA LYS A 74 6.05 15.75 7.94
C LYS A 74 5.15 16.73 8.69
N SER A 75 5.34 18.02 8.46
CA SER A 75 4.51 19.08 9.04
C SER A 75 3.07 19.03 8.51
N ALA A 76 2.88 18.77 7.21
CA ALA A 76 1.57 18.71 6.58
C ALA A 76 0.74 17.48 6.99
N ILE A 77 1.39 16.34 7.29
CA ILE A 77 0.72 15.12 7.79
C ILE A 77 0.55 15.11 9.32
N GLY A 78 0.88 16.22 9.99
CA GLY A 78 0.70 16.38 11.44
C GLY A 78 1.59 15.47 12.28
N THR A 79 2.65 14.91 11.70
CA THR A 79 3.63 14.08 12.43
C THR A 79 4.69 14.99 13.02
N SER A 80 4.31 15.75 14.05
CA SER A 80 5.25 16.40 14.94
C SER A 80 5.78 15.37 15.93
N ALA A 81 6.81 14.62 15.54
CA ALA A 81 7.83 13.94 16.36
C ALA A 81 8.62 12.95 15.52
#